data_AF-A0A166DU12-F1
#
_entry.id   AF-A0A166DU12-F1
#
_cell.length_a   1.000
_cell.length_b   1.000
_cell.length_c   1.000
_cell.angle_alpha   90.00
_cell.angle_beta   90.00
_cell.angle_gamma   90.00
#
_symmetry.space_group_name_H-M   'P 1'
#
loop_
_entity.id
_entity.type
_entity.pdbx_description
1 polymer ?
#
loop_
_entity_poly.entity_id
_entity_poly.type
_entity_poly.pdbx_seq_one_letter_code
_entity_poly.pdbx_strand_id
1 'polypeptide(L)'
;MYVLLLLFAITLFIMGIWTSIQWVLIAAIIISGALLGNNNTLITTAVMNSPATNDSTTSAAYNFTRFIGSAIAPLLAASLGQYIGSEIPYLAGGLFVTAALIFLFLNRKTIIYIDN
;
A
#
# COMPACT_ATOMS: atom_id res chain seq x y z
N MET A 1 -6.97 7.35 6.62
CA MET A 1 -6.04 6.30 6.16
C MET A 1 -6.77 5.07 5.61
N TYR A 2 -7.64 4.40 6.39
CA TYR A 2 -8.37 3.19 5.96
C TYR A 2 -9.12 3.31 4.63
N VAL A 3 -9.92 4.36 4.46
CA VAL A 3 -10.70 4.57 3.21
C VAL A 3 -9.80 4.69 1.98
N LEU A 4 -8.66 5.38 2.10
CA LEU A 4 -7.72 5.56 0.97
C LEU A 4 -7.05 4.25 0.58
N LEU A 5 -6.63 3.45 1.56
CA LEU A 5 -6.07 2.13 1.31
C LEU A 5 -7.11 1.20 0.68
N LEU A 6 -8.38 1.29 1.11
CA LEU A 6 -9.47 0.50 0.54
C LEU A 6 -9.75 0.89 -0.92
N LEU A 7 -9.85 2.19 -1.22
CA LEU A 7 -9.98 2.68 -2.59
C LEU A 7 -8.79 2.28 -3.46
N PHE A 8 -7.59 2.28 -2.90
CA PHE A 8 -6.39 1.86 -3.61
C PHE A 8 -6.40 0.36 -3.91
N ALA A 9 -6.79 -0.48 -2.95
CA ALA A 9 -6.98 -1.92 -3.17
C ALA A 9 -8.00 -2.20 -4.28
N ILE A 10 -9.15 -1.50 -4.25
CA ILE A 10 -10.17 -1.61 -5.30
C ILE A 10 -9.60 -1.21 -6.66
N THR A 11 -8.82 -0.14 -6.72
CA THR A 11 -8.17 0.32 -7.97
C THR A 11 -7.23 -0.75 -8.53
N LEU A 12 -6.45 -1.43 -7.68
CA LEU A 12 -5.60 -2.55 -8.10
C LEU A 12 -6.41 -3.75 -8.61
N PHE A 13 -7.53 -4.08 -7.96
CA PHE A 13 -8.41 -5.14 -8.46
C PHE A 13 -9.05 -4.77 -9.81
N ILE A 14 -9.43 -3.51 -10.01
CA ILE A 14 -9.93 -3.02 -11.30
C ILE A 14 -8.83 -3.17 -12.37
N MET A 15 -7.59 -2.79 -12.08
CA MET A 15 -6.47 -2.97 -13.02
C MET A 15 -6.24 -4.44 -13.37
N GLY A 16 -6.36 -5.36 -12.40
CA GLY A 16 -6.20 -6.79 -12.62
C GLY A 16 -7.34 -7.43 -13.41
N ILE A 17 -8.59 -7.02 -13.19
CA ILE A 17 -9.75 -7.59 -13.91
C ILE A 17 -9.82 -7.05 -15.35
N TRP A 18 -9.52 -5.76 -15.55
CA TRP A 18 -9.62 -5.09 -16.86
C TRP A 18 -8.24 -4.76 -17.46
N THR A 19 -7.26 -5.66 -17.30
CA THR A 19 -5.90 -5.45 -17.82
C THR A 19 -5.86 -5.30 -19.35
N SER A 20 -6.84 -5.83 -20.07
CA SER A 20 -6.93 -5.71 -21.54
C SER A 20 -7.42 -4.35 -22.04
N ILE A 21 -7.97 -3.49 -21.18
CA ILE A 21 -8.59 -2.22 -21.58
C ILE A 21 -7.67 -1.04 -21.22
N GLN A 22 -6.97 -0.51 -22.23
CA GLN A 22 -5.97 0.54 -22.04
C GLN A 22 -6.49 1.80 -21.33
N TRP A 23 -7.69 2.29 -21.70
CA TRP A 23 -8.23 3.51 -21.09
C TRP A 23 -8.58 3.32 -19.61
N VAL A 24 -9.00 2.12 -19.20
CA VAL A 24 -9.25 1.77 -17.80
C VAL A 24 -7.95 1.83 -17.01
N LEU A 25 -6.87 1.26 -17.56
CA LEU A 25 -5.55 1.29 -16.92
C LEU A 25 -5.03 2.71 -16.76
N ILE A 26 -5.15 3.56 -17.78
CA ILE A 26 -4.72 4.97 -17.70
C ILE A 26 -5.47 5.69 -16.58
N ALA A 27 -6.80 5.61 -16.57
CA ALA A 27 -7.63 6.24 -15.55
C ALA A 27 -7.28 5.71 -14.14
N ALA A 28 -7.13 4.39 -14.00
CA ALA A 28 -6.78 3.75 -12.75
C ALA A 28 -5.38 4.16 -12.25
N ILE A 29 -4.38 4.34 -13.14
CA ILE A 29 -3.03 4.79 -12.78
C ILE A 29 -3.07 6.21 -12.21
N ILE A 30 -3.83 7.10 -12.84
CA ILE A 30 -4.01 8.48 -12.36
C ILE A 30 -4.66 8.49 -10.97
N ILE A 31 -5.75 7.73 -10.80
CA ILE A 31 -6.45 7.59 -9.51
C ILE A 31 -5.52 7.00 -8.44
N SER A 32 -4.79 5.94 -8.78
CA SER A 32 -3.77 5.32 -7.93
C SER A 32 -2.73 6.33 -7.46
N GLY A 33 -2.20 7.17 -8.35
CA GLY A 33 -1.25 8.21 -8.00
C GLY A 33 -1.81 9.21 -6.97
N ALA A 34 -3.05 9.66 -7.15
CA ALA A 34 -3.70 10.57 -6.20
C ALA A 34 -3.91 9.90 -4.82
N LEU A 35 -4.33 8.63 -4.80
CA LEU A 35 -4.54 7.86 -3.56
C LEU A 35 -3.22 7.60 -2.82
N LEU A 36 -2.18 7.17 -3.53
CA LEU A 36 -0.86 6.90 -2.97
C LEU A 36 -0.17 8.16 -2.46
N GLY A 37 -0.32 9.29 -3.16
CA GLY A 37 0.21 10.58 -2.72
C GLY A 37 -0.34 10.97 -1.34
N ASN A 38 -1.67 10.90 -1.17
CA ASN A 38 -2.30 11.21 0.11
C ASN A 38 -1.94 10.19 1.21
N ASN A 39 -1.81 8.91 0.84
CA ASN A 39 -1.45 7.86 1.78
C ASN A 39 0.00 8.02 2.30
N ASN A 40 0.94 8.43 1.46
CA ASN A 40 2.32 8.68 1.84
C ASN A 40 2.42 9.75 2.94
N THR A 41 1.71 10.87 2.79
CA THR A 41 1.66 11.93 3.81
C THR A 41 1.06 11.39 5.11
N LEU A 42 -0.09 10.72 5.04
CA LEU A 42 -0.77 10.22 6.25
C LEU A 42 0.06 9.20 7.02
N ILE A 43 0.71 8.24 6.34
CA ILE A 43 1.56 7.25 7.01
C ILE A 43 2.76 7.94 7.65
N THR A 44 3.43 8.83 6.93
CA THR A 44 4.62 9.52 7.45
C THR A 44 4.25 10.35 8.68
N THR A 45 3.15 11.11 8.64
CA THR A 45 2.66 11.87 9.79
C THR A 45 2.25 10.96 10.95
N ALA A 46 1.56 9.85 10.69
CA ALA A 46 1.14 8.91 11.74
C ALA A 46 2.34 8.25 12.43
N VAL A 47 3.40 7.92 11.69
CA VAL A 47 4.60 7.29 12.23
C VAL A 47 5.45 8.31 13.00
N MET A 48 5.63 9.52 12.47
CA MET A 48 6.46 10.55 13.13
C MET A 48 5.81 11.16 14.36
N ASN A 49 4.48 11.16 14.47
CA ASN A 49 3.77 11.65 15.65
C ASN A 49 3.56 10.56 16.72
N SER A 50 4.16 9.37 16.57
CA SER A 50 4.04 8.29 17.54
C SER A 50 4.75 8.65 18.85
N PRO A 51 4.07 8.68 20.01
CA PRO A 51 4.64 9.16 21.28
C PRO A 51 5.78 8.29 21.86
N ALA A 52 5.95 7.06 21.37
CA ALA A 52 6.61 5.99 22.12
C ALA A 52 8.10 5.77 21.84
N THR A 53 8.73 6.45 20.87
CA THR A 53 10.09 6.12 20.42
C THR A 53 10.92 7.34 20.01
N ASN A 54 12.26 7.20 20.04
CA ASN A 54 13.18 8.21 19.51
C ASN A 54 12.94 8.42 18.01
N ASP A 55 12.73 9.67 17.59
CA ASP A 55 12.48 10.09 16.21
C ASP A 55 13.49 9.50 15.21
N SER A 56 14.76 9.41 15.60
CA SER A 56 15.84 8.86 14.75
C SER A 56 15.63 7.38 14.45
N THR A 57 15.23 6.60 15.46
CA THR A 57 14.95 5.16 15.31
C THR A 57 13.66 4.93 14.54
N THR A 58 12.62 5.72 14.82
CA THR A 58 11.33 5.68 14.11
C THR A 58 11.50 5.94 12.62
N SER A 59 12.24 6.99 12.26
CA SER A 59 12.54 7.36 10.87
C SER A 59 13.39 6.30 10.16
N ALA A 60 14.40 5.74 10.84
CA ALA A 60 15.23 4.68 10.27
C ALA A 60 14.42 3.41 9.98
N ALA A 61 13.59 2.96 10.94
CA ALA A 61 12.73 1.79 10.77
C ALA A 61 11.71 1.97 9.63
N TYR A 62 11.04 3.13 9.58
CA TYR A 62 10.10 3.46 8.53
C TYR A 62 10.74 3.43 7.13
N ASN A 63 11.88 4.11 6.96
CA ASN A 63 12.58 4.16 5.69
C ASN A 63 13.11 2.78 5.29
N PHE A 64 13.64 2.01 6.24
CA PHE A 64 14.09 0.63 5.98
C PHE A 64 12.94 -0.23 5.41
N THR A 65 11.78 -0.23 6.05
CA THR A 65 10.60 -0.98 5.57
C THR A 65 10.19 -0.53 4.16
N ARG A 66 10.18 0.79 3.92
CA ARG A 66 9.85 1.36 2.60
C ARG A 66 10.83 0.88 1.52
N PHE A 67 12.13 0.91 1.79
CA PHE A 67 13.14 0.53 0.80
C PHE A 67 13.15 -0.97 0.54
N ILE A 68 13.03 -1.81 1.57
CA ILE A 68 12.94 -3.27 1.40
C ILE A 68 11.71 -3.65 0.58
N GLY A 69 10.55 -3.08 0.89
CA GLY A 69 9.34 -3.31 0.09
C GLY A 69 9.51 -2.91 -1.36
N SER A 70 10.15 -1.75 -1.60
CA SER A 70 10.44 -1.25 -2.96
C SER A 70 11.46 -2.10 -3.72
N ALA A 71 12.36 -2.80 -3.03
CA ALA A 71 13.31 -3.72 -3.65
C ALA A 71 12.66 -5.06 -4.03
N ILE A 72 11.77 -5.57 -3.16
CA ILE A 72 11.10 -6.87 -3.36
C ILE A 72 9.97 -6.76 -4.39
N ALA A 73 9.20 -5.67 -4.37
CA ALA A 73 7.98 -5.55 -5.18
C ALA A 73 8.23 -5.67 -6.69
N PRO A 74 9.24 -5.03 -7.32
CA PRO A 74 9.52 -5.16 -8.74
C PRO A 74 9.94 -6.58 -9.13
N LEU A 75 10.71 -7.27 -8.27
CA LEU A 75 11.12 -8.65 -8.51
C LEU A 75 9.91 -9.58 -8.54
N LEU A 76 9.03 -9.48 -7.54
CA LEU A 76 7.79 -10.27 -7.49
C LEU A 76 6.86 -9.93 -8.65
N ALA A 77 6.65 -8.64 -8.94
CA ALA A 77 5.79 -8.21 -10.04
C ALA A 77 6.30 -8.70 -11.40
N ALA A 78 7.61 -8.60 -11.64
CA ALA A 78 8.22 -9.09 -12.87
C ALA A 78 8.08 -10.61 -13.01
N SER A 79 8.37 -11.38 -11.95
CA SER A 79 8.21 -12.83 -11.98
C SER A 79 6.75 -13.26 -12.17
N LEU A 80 5.82 -12.67 -11.43
CA LEU A 80 4.38 -12.99 -11.55
C LEU A 80 3.84 -12.62 -12.94
N GLY A 81 4.25 -11.47 -13.48
CA GLY A 81 3.84 -11.00 -14.79
C GLY A 81 4.36 -11.87 -15.94
N GLN A 82 5.60 -12.37 -15.84
CA GLN A 82 6.22 -13.19 -16.88
C GLN A 82 5.74 -14.64 -16.86
N TYR A 83 5.60 -15.24 -15.67
CA TYR A 83 5.35 -16.68 -15.55
C TYR A 83 3.86 -17.06 -15.43
N ILE A 84 3.00 -16.16 -14.96
CA ILE A 84 1.59 -16.48 -14.68
C ILE A 84 0.65 -15.65 -15.54
N GLY A 85 0.81 -14.32 -15.57
CA GLY A 85 -0.03 -13.45 -16.38
C GLY A 85 0.09 -11.97 -15.99
N SER A 86 -0.21 -11.09 -16.94
CA SER A 86 -0.11 -9.64 -16.80
C SER A 86 -1.02 -9.03 -15.74
N GLU A 87 -2.13 -9.70 -15.42
CA GLU A 87 -3.13 -9.33 -14.43
C GLU A 87 -2.69 -9.63 -13.00
N ILE A 88 -1.86 -10.65 -12.82
CA ILE A 88 -1.52 -11.23 -11.52
C ILE A 88 -0.76 -10.25 -10.61
N PRO A 89 0.19 -9.44 -11.10
CA PRO A 89 0.85 -8.43 -10.27
C PRO A 89 -0.13 -7.44 -9.62
N TYR A 90 -1.17 -7.03 -10.34
CA TYR A 90 -2.18 -6.09 -9.82
C TYR A 90 -3.07 -6.76 -8.77
N LEU A 91 -3.52 -7.99 -9.03
CA LEU A 91 -4.33 -8.76 -8.07
C LEU A 91 -3.54 -9.08 -6.79
N ALA A 92 -2.27 -9.48 -6.93
CA ALA A 92 -1.38 -9.73 -5.80
C ALA A 92 -1.18 -8.45 -4.97
N GLY A 93 -0.91 -7.31 -5.63
CA GLY A 93 -0.83 -6.02 -4.96
C GLY A 93 -2.12 -5.66 -4.20
N GLY A 94 -3.28 -5.85 -4.83
CA GLY A 94 -4.59 -5.63 -4.21
C GLY A 94 -4.81 -6.51 -2.97
N LEU A 95 -4.39 -7.78 -3.02
CA LEU A 95 -4.44 -8.71 -1.89
C LEU A 95 -3.52 -8.26 -0.74
N PHE A 96 -2.29 -7.85 -1.02
CA PHE A 96 -1.37 -7.34 0.00
C PHE A 96 -1.91 -6.08 0.69
N VAL A 97 -2.45 -5.13 -0.07
CA VAL A 97 -3.07 -3.91 0.50
C VAL A 97 -4.29 -4.27 1.35
N THR A 98 -5.10 -5.23 0.90
CA THR A 98 -6.26 -5.71 1.65
C THR A 98 -5.85 -6.41 2.95
N ALA A 99 -4.80 -7.23 2.93
CA ALA A 99 -4.25 -7.84 4.13
C ALA A 99 -3.74 -6.77 5.12
N ALA A 100 -3.03 -5.76 4.63
CA ALA A 100 -2.58 -4.63 5.45
C ALA A 100 -3.75 -3.84 6.07
N LEU A 101 -4.83 -3.63 5.31
CA LEU A 101 -6.07 -3.03 5.80
C LEU A 101 -6.71 -3.83 6.93
N ILE A 102 -6.84 -5.15 6.74
CA ILE A 102 -7.40 -6.06 7.76
C ILE A 102 -6.54 -6.02 9.01
N PHE A 103 -5.21 -6.12 8.86
CA PHE A 103 -4.26 -6.04 9.97
C PHE A 103 -4.42 -4.73 10.76
N LEU A 104 -4.46 -3.60 10.06
CA LEU A 104 -4.66 -2.29 10.69
C LEU A 104 -6.01 -2.20 11.39
N PHE A 105 -7.08 -2.72 10.78
CA PHE A 105 -8.42 -2.72 11.34
C PHE A 105 -8.55 -3.59 12.60
N LEU A 106 -7.88 -4.74 12.63
CA LEU A 106 -7.83 -5.63 13.81
C LEU A 106 -7.05 -4.98 14.95
N ASN A 107 -5.94 -4.30 14.64
CA ASN A 107 -5.07 -3.65 15.63
C ASN A 107 -5.53 -2.23 16.03
N ARG A 108 -6.68 -1.76 15.54
CA ARG A 108 -7.20 -0.40 15.82
C ARG A 108 -7.30 -0.08 17.32
N LYS A 109 -7.56 -1.09 18.16
CA LYS A 109 -7.72 -0.90 19.62
C LYS A 109 -6.38 -0.69 20.33
N THR A 110 -5.31 -1.35 19.88
CA THR A 110 -3.97 -1.18 20.44
C THR A 110 -3.39 0.19 20.09
N ILE A 111 -3.71 0.71 18.90
CA ILE A 111 -3.26 2.04 18.43
C ILE A 111 -3.92 3.18 19.24
N ILE A 112 -5.17 3.01 19.69
CA ILE A 112 -5.88 4.00 20.53
C ILE A 112 -5.34 4.04 21.97
N TYR A 113 -4.73 2.96 22.47
CA TYR A 113 -4.20 2.91 23.84
C TYR A 113 -2.88 3.67 24.02
N ILE A 114 -2.14 3.95 22.94
CA ILE A 114 -0.85 4.68 22.98
C ILE A 114 -1.10 6.21 22.97
N ASP A 115 -2.33 6.64 22.72
CA ASP A 115 -2.75 8.04 22.60
C ASP A 115 -3.38 8.61 23.90
N ASN A 116 -3.19 7.91 25.03
CA ASN A 116 -3.67 8.31 26.38
C ASN A 116 -2.52 8.35 27.39
#